data_AF-A0AA92S894-F1
#
_entry.id   AF-A0AA92S894-F1
#
_cell.length_a   1.000
_cell.length_b   1.000
_cell.length_c   1.000
_cell.angle_alpha   90.00
_cell.angle_beta   90.00
_cell.angle_gamma   90.00
#
_symmetry.space_group_name_H-M   'P 1'
#
loop_
_entity.id
_entity.type
_entity.pdbx_description
1 polymer ?
#
loop_
_entity_poly.entity_id
_entity_poly.type
_entity_poly.pdbx_seq_one_letter_code
_entity_poly.pdbx_strand_id
1 'polypeptide(L)'
;MNCLTQRQLIAYMEDRLSPVNKRNVESHFDHCTHCQHQLEQWIDELYQTEETMWENSLSANMDQKIIQMLSPHPVRVLNPATPTHQPPAWKQRSITIMKRMTLAAAALTIVVSGGMLVSPTFASYVQAAFTNSPIGKADPVAPVSNSILQKSGDPGIEQAAKKGFAQTVNASATDQGITFEVKEVMADPLRISIAAIVKDKNGKPMDSFLTEMIRRDNKEQVITIKDKQGNVLKPVESSANEDTRKPNEDWHNVMNVDTGYMSLDRDLRSYFDDISEIPDELIVEFNLKQLDDIKGNWRLSVPVDMKKAKAATKTHEINKTYTTPQGLKLDVKQMTFAPSGVEMVIDRSTTDNQRKEYSYVLVNEKGTVVAAWDSKAVIREASKQNNVIPYLKWDHSRSTENGTRDFHYFQPIDASQSLTFKLGSVYTEETATLNAKLDANRLEKKEVLTADDQGDQFTFKKYQKDPNAVVDFKGYDGHHRVNDDGTTTKLEGYHLTFEATLSPDTAAMGPYQYWTITDETGKKYEDPDYLIDKTEYENGRAIFGGTIFLENLTALPKQLIITSEKRMVEHKNVEWEVPIYAEK
;
A
#
# COMPACT_ATOMS: atom_id res chain seq x y z
N MET A 1 27.04 -16.58 -37.25
CA MET A 1 27.48 -17.98 -37.51
C MET A 1 26.38 -18.68 -38.29
N ASN A 2 26.71 -19.61 -39.19
CA ASN A 2 25.72 -20.54 -39.74
C ASN A 2 25.08 -21.35 -38.59
N CYS A 3 23.83 -21.79 -38.76
CA CYS A 3 23.13 -22.64 -37.79
C CYS A 3 23.97 -23.85 -37.37
N LEU A 4 23.81 -24.28 -36.12
CA LEU A 4 24.52 -25.45 -35.59
C LEU A 4 24.17 -26.70 -36.39
N THR A 5 25.18 -27.51 -36.66
CA THR A 5 24.96 -28.83 -37.26
C THR A 5 24.40 -29.80 -36.23
N GLN A 6 23.64 -30.81 -36.67
CA GLN A 6 23.10 -31.85 -35.78
C GLN A 6 24.21 -32.55 -34.97
N ARG A 7 25.42 -32.72 -35.53
CA ARG A 7 26.58 -33.26 -34.79
C ARG A 7 27.03 -32.34 -33.65
N GLN A 8 27.00 -31.03 -33.83
CA GLN A 8 27.37 -30.06 -32.78
C GLN A 8 26.32 -30.03 -31.68
N LEU A 9 25.03 -30.12 -32.04
CA LEU A 9 23.91 -30.26 -31.11
C LEU A 9 24.03 -31.53 -30.25
N ILE A 10 24.26 -32.69 -30.87
CA ILE A 10 24.43 -33.95 -30.15
C ILE A 10 25.69 -33.92 -29.28
N ALA A 11 26.80 -33.39 -29.78
CA ALA A 11 28.03 -33.27 -28.99
C ALA A 11 27.85 -32.30 -27.81
N TYR A 12 27.05 -31.24 -27.96
CA TYR A 12 26.70 -30.34 -26.87
C TYR A 12 25.87 -31.04 -25.79
N MET A 13 24.84 -31.79 -26.20
CA MET A 13 23.93 -32.52 -25.29
C MET A 13 24.62 -33.66 -24.54
N GLU A 14 25.52 -34.39 -25.20
CA GLU A 14 26.30 -35.46 -24.58
C GLU A 14 27.56 -34.95 -23.83
N ASP A 15 27.69 -33.63 -23.67
CA ASP A 15 28.84 -32.96 -23.04
C ASP A 15 30.21 -33.35 -23.61
N ARG A 16 30.25 -33.61 -24.92
CA ARG A 16 31.47 -33.99 -25.67
C ARG A 16 32.21 -32.79 -26.26
N LEU A 17 31.77 -31.56 -25.99
CA LEU A 17 32.41 -30.34 -26.47
C LEU A 17 33.42 -29.78 -25.46
N SER A 18 34.52 -29.20 -25.97
CA SER A 18 35.44 -28.46 -25.12
C SER A 18 34.75 -27.22 -24.52
N PRO A 19 35.20 -26.69 -23.35
CA PRO A 19 34.55 -25.56 -22.69
C PRO A 19 34.40 -24.31 -23.56
N VAL A 20 35.36 -24.06 -24.45
CA VAL A 20 35.31 -22.92 -25.39
C VAL A 20 34.24 -23.13 -26.46
N ASN A 21 34.15 -24.35 -27.02
CA ASN A 21 33.13 -24.68 -28.01
C ASN A 21 31.73 -24.73 -27.41
N LYS A 22 31.62 -25.15 -26.15
CA LYS A 22 30.37 -25.15 -25.39
C LYS A 22 29.81 -23.74 -25.22
N ARG A 23 30.64 -22.77 -24.79
CA ARG A 23 30.22 -21.35 -24.71
C ARG A 23 29.84 -20.75 -26.04
N ASN A 24 30.54 -21.12 -27.12
CA ASN A 24 30.20 -20.64 -28.46
C ASN A 24 28.85 -21.18 -28.95
N VAL A 25 28.52 -22.42 -28.59
CA VAL A 25 27.21 -23.03 -28.86
C VAL A 25 26.12 -22.38 -28.01
N GLU A 26 26.37 -22.14 -26.72
CA GLU A 26 25.44 -21.45 -25.80
C GLU A 26 25.13 -20.02 -26.27
N SER A 27 26.17 -19.24 -26.58
CA SER A 27 26.01 -17.89 -27.12
C SER A 27 25.25 -17.86 -28.46
N HIS A 28 25.36 -18.93 -29.25
CA HIS A 28 24.58 -19.07 -30.48
C HIS A 28 23.10 -19.36 -30.19
N PHE A 29 22.80 -20.22 -29.21
CA PHE A 29 21.42 -20.48 -28.80
C PHE A 29 20.72 -19.22 -28.32
N ASP A 30 21.40 -18.33 -27.61
CA ASP A 30 20.81 -17.07 -27.13
C ASP A 30 20.24 -16.19 -28.26
N HIS A 31 20.69 -16.39 -29.50
CA HIS A 31 20.37 -15.52 -30.63
C HIS A 31 19.84 -16.24 -31.88
N CYS A 32 19.62 -17.56 -31.82
CA CYS A 32 19.19 -18.36 -32.98
C CYS A 32 17.98 -19.26 -32.65
N THR A 33 16.78 -18.74 -32.89
CA THR A 33 15.51 -19.44 -32.62
C THR A 33 15.35 -20.76 -33.39
N HIS A 34 15.95 -20.87 -34.59
CA HIS A 34 15.91 -22.11 -35.35
C HIS A 34 16.67 -23.24 -34.65
N CYS A 35 17.85 -22.95 -34.08
CA CYS A 35 18.63 -23.94 -33.34
C CYS A 35 18.04 -24.24 -31.95
N GLN A 36 17.37 -23.26 -31.32
CA GLN A 36 16.60 -23.49 -30.09
C GLN A 36 15.49 -24.53 -30.33
N HIS A 37 14.67 -24.36 -31.39
CA HIS A 37 13.60 -25.31 -31.70
C HIS A 37 14.11 -26.70 -32.08
N GLN A 38 15.25 -26.81 -32.79
CA GLN A 38 15.86 -28.10 -33.09
C GLN A 38 16.34 -28.83 -31.83
N LEU A 39 16.82 -28.10 -30.83
CA LEU A 39 17.23 -28.66 -29.55
C LEU A 39 16.00 -29.15 -28.75
N GLU A 40 14.94 -28.34 -28.69
CA GLU A 40 13.67 -28.70 -28.03
C GLU A 40 13.07 -29.97 -28.62
N GLN A 41 12.96 -30.04 -29.95
CA GLN A 41 12.40 -31.20 -30.63
C GLN A 41 13.20 -32.49 -30.36
N TRP A 42 14.53 -32.38 -30.24
CA TRP A 42 15.39 -33.53 -29.96
C TRP A 42 15.30 -33.99 -28.50
N ILE A 43 15.10 -33.07 -27.56
CA ILE A 43 14.83 -33.38 -26.15
C ILE A 43 13.50 -34.14 -26.03
N ASP A 44 12.46 -33.69 -26.74
CA ASP A 44 11.15 -34.35 -26.74
C ASP A 44 11.22 -35.78 -27.31
N GLU A 45 12.05 -36.02 -28.33
CA GLU A 45 12.29 -37.35 -28.89
C GLU A 45 13.01 -38.30 -27.89
N LEU A 46 13.95 -37.79 -27.10
CA LEU A 46 14.63 -38.56 -26.04
C LEU A 46 13.67 -38.97 -24.92
N TYR A 47 12.77 -38.08 -24.50
CA TYR A 47 11.74 -38.40 -23.52
C TYR A 47 10.80 -39.53 -23.99
N GLN A 48 10.50 -39.59 -25.28
CA GLN A 48 9.67 -40.67 -25.84
C GLN A 48 10.42 -42.01 -25.98
N THR A 49 11.75 -42.00 -26.13
CA THR A 49 12.54 -43.24 -26.27
C THR A 49 12.80 -43.91 -24.91
N GLU A 50 12.92 -43.15 -23.83
CA GLU A 50 13.23 -43.70 -22.49
C GLU A 50 12.06 -44.45 -21.83
N GLU A 51 10.81 -44.11 -22.18
CA GLU A 51 9.60 -44.78 -21.68
C GLU A 51 9.50 -46.25 -22.13
N THR A 52 10.27 -46.66 -23.15
CA THR A 52 10.24 -48.03 -23.71
C THR A 52 11.45 -48.90 -23.32
N MET A 53 12.49 -48.36 -22.66
CA MET A 53 13.77 -49.06 -22.53
C MET A 53 14.10 -49.66 -21.15
N TRP A 54 13.36 -49.37 -20.08
CA TRP A 54 13.74 -49.82 -18.71
C TRP A 54 12.71 -50.68 -17.97
N GLU A 55 12.08 -51.63 -18.67
CA GLU A 55 11.35 -52.72 -17.99
C GLU A 55 12.28 -53.84 -17.48
N ASN A 56 13.57 -53.85 -17.82
CA ASN A 56 14.46 -54.93 -17.41
C ASN A 56 15.82 -54.44 -16.93
N SER A 57 16.15 -54.82 -15.68
CA SER A 57 17.48 -54.89 -15.05
C SER A 57 17.82 -53.85 -13.98
N LEU A 58 17.22 -54.01 -12.79
CA LEU A 58 17.88 -53.64 -11.54
C LEU A 58 17.87 -54.85 -10.61
N SER A 59 19.06 -55.30 -10.19
CA SER A 59 19.22 -56.50 -9.36
C SER A 59 18.66 -56.27 -7.96
N ALA A 60 17.97 -57.28 -7.40
CA ALA A 60 17.21 -57.21 -6.15
C ALA A 60 17.94 -56.73 -4.88
N ASN A 61 19.27 -56.58 -4.92
CA ASN A 61 20.10 -56.25 -3.74
C ASN A 61 20.74 -54.85 -3.80
N MET A 62 20.38 -54.01 -4.78
CA MET A 62 20.95 -52.67 -4.91
C MET A 62 20.60 -51.77 -3.73
N ASP A 63 19.39 -51.91 -3.20
CA ASP A 63 18.87 -51.14 -2.06
C ASP A 63 19.71 -51.34 -0.79
N GLN A 64 20.16 -52.58 -0.54
CA GLN A 64 20.98 -52.90 0.63
C GLN A 64 22.38 -52.31 0.56
N LYS A 65 22.98 -52.24 -0.65
CA LYS A 65 24.28 -51.59 -0.83
C LYS A 65 24.21 -50.09 -0.58
N ILE A 66 23.10 -49.45 -0.95
CA ILE A 66 22.89 -48.01 -0.75
C ILE A 66 22.70 -47.70 0.73
N ILE A 67 21.91 -48.50 1.45
CA ILE A 67 21.69 -48.32 2.91
C ILE A 67 22.99 -48.45 3.70
N GLN A 68 23.92 -49.32 3.29
CA GLN A 68 25.22 -49.48 3.94
C GLN A 68 26.19 -48.32 3.72
N MET A 69 25.97 -47.46 2.72
CA MET A 69 26.85 -46.32 2.43
C MET A 69 26.45 -45.03 3.17
N LEU A 70 25.34 -45.03 3.91
CA LEU A 70 24.88 -43.88 4.69
C LEU A 70 25.43 -43.94 6.12
N SER A 71 26.08 -42.86 6.57
CA SER A 71 26.73 -42.79 7.90
C SER A 71 25.71 -42.63 9.04
N PRO A 72 25.89 -43.29 10.20
CA PRO A 72 24.87 -43.33 11.25
C PRO A 72 24.99 -42.15 12.21
N HIS A 73 23.93 -41.34 12.36
CA HIS A 73 23.71 -40.48 13.53
C HIS A 73 22.31 -40.72 14.13
N PRO A 74 22.13 -40.58 15.46
CA PRO A 74 21.21 -41.43 16.20
C PRO A 74 19.81 -40.83 16.34
N VAL A 75 18.80 -41.55 15.86
CA VAL A 75 17.40 -41.32 16.24
C VAL A 75 17.11 -42.14 17.50
N ARG A 76 16.74 -41.49 18.59
CA ARG A 76 16.22 -42.15 19.79
C ARG A 76 14.88 -42.81 19.47
N VAL A 77 14.92 -44.15 19.43
CA VAL A 77 13.91 -45.15 19.83
C VAL A 77 12.44 -44.80 19.57
N LEU A 78 11.90 -45.40 18.50
CA LEU A 78 10.56 -45.99 18.53
C LEU A 78 10.71 -47.46 18.12
N ASN A 79 10.35 -48.38 19.02
CA ASN A 79 10.42 -49.82 18.77
C ASN A 79 9.44 -50.26 17.67
N PRO A 80 9.83 -51.16 16.75
CA PRO A 80 8.92 -51.72 15.75
C PRO A 80 8.04 -52.81 16.34
N ALA A 81 6.72 -52.73 16.10
CA ALA A 81 5.80 -53.84 16.31
C ALA A 81 5.90 -54.82 15.12
N THR A 82 6.01 -56.12 15.43
CA THR A 82 6.12 -57.23 14.46
C THR A 82 4.75 -57.55 13.83
N PRO A 83 4.69 -58.00 12.55
CA PRO A 83 3.44 -58.21 11.83
C PRO A 83 2.91 -59.64 11.95
N THR A 84 1.59 -59.83 11.91
CA THR A 84 0.98 -61.16 11.69
C THR A 84 -0.16 -61.14 10.66
N HIS A 85 0.07 -61.96 9.62
CA HIS A 85 -0.82 -62.75 8.75
C HIS A 85 -1.96 -62.14 7.90
N GLN A 86 -1.95 -62.54 6.62
CA GLN A 86 -2.94 -62.36 5.54
C GLN A 86 -4.06 -63.47 5.54
N PRO A 87 -4.95 -63.58 4.53
CA PRO A 87 -6.24 -62.90 4.35
C PRO A 87 -7.42 -63.91 4.19
N PRO A 88 -8.63 -63.47 3.79
CA PRO A 88 -9.16 -64.01 2.53
C PRO A 88 -9.85 -62.98 1.62
N ALA A 89 -10.06 -63.40 0.37
CA ALA A 89 -10.36 -62.60 -0.80
C ALA A 89 -11.86 -62.36 -1.08
N TRP A 90 -12.22 -61.16 -1.58
CA TRP A 90 -13.21 -60.97 -2.64
C TRP A 90 -12.92 -59.65 -3.42
N LYS A 91 -13.04 -59.76 -4.75
CA LYS A 91 -12.74 -58.84 -5.85
C LYS A 91 -13.47 -57.47 -5.87
N GLN A 92 -12.66 -56.44 -6.20
CA GLN A 92 -12.78 -55.40 -7.24
C GLN A 92 -14.06 -54.53 -7.34
N ARG A 93 -13.92 -53.23 -7.00
CA ARG A 93 -13.74 -52.11 -7.96
C ARG A 93 -13.64 -50.77 -7.20
N SER A 94 -12.86 -49.85 -7.77
CA SER A 94 -12.54 -48.49 -7.31
C SER A 94 -11.37 -48.36 -6.31
N ILE A 95 -10.57 -47.30 -6.46
CA ILE A 95 -9.27 -46.98 -5.81
C ILE A 95 -8.02 -47.49 -6.56
N THR A 96 -7.84 -47.04 -7.81
CA THR A 96 -6.56 -47.13 -8.54
C THR A 96 -6.10 -45.77 -9.04
N ILE A 97 -6.18 -44.73 -8.19
CA ILE A 97 -5.58 -43.41 -8.47
C ILE A 97 -4.64 -42.97 -7.34
N MET A 98 -4.79 -43.50 -6.12
CA MET A 98 -4.02 -43.03 -4.95
C MET A 98 -2.72 -43.80 -4.67
N LYS A 99 -2.33 -44.79 -5.50
CA LYS A 99 -1.06 -45.54 -5.33
C LYS A 99 0.02 -45.23 -6.36
N ARG A 100 -0.25 -44.35 -7.34
CA ARG A 100 0.73 -43.96 -8.38
C ARG A 100 1.48 -42.65 -8.09
N MET A 101 1.14 -41.90 -7.05
CA MET A 101 1.82 -40.64 -6.73
C MET A 101 2.99 -40.76 -5.74
N THR A 102 3.20 -41.91 -5.10
CA THR A 102 4.14 -42.00 -3.96
C THR A 102 5.55 -42.49 -4.30
N LEU A 103 5.84 -42.85 -5.55
CA LEU A 103 7.13 -43.48 -5.91
C LEU A 103 7.98 -42.74 -6.95
N ALA A 104 7.52 -41.60 -7.47
CA ALA A 104 8.29 -40.81 -8.46
C ALA A 104 9.34 -39.86 -7.84
N ALA A 105 9.33 -39.66 -6.51
CA ALA A 105 10.16 -38.62 -5.88
C ALA A 105 11.61 -39.04 -5.61
N ALA A 106 11.93 -40.34 -5.56
CA ALA A 106 13.27 -40.78 -5.13
C ALA A 106 14.30 -40.89 -6.27
N ALA A 107 13.88 -41.20 -7.50
CA ALA A 107 14.79 -41.43 -8.62
C ALA A 107 15.34 -40.14 -9.26
N LEU A 108 14.58 -39.03 -9.19
CA LEU A 108 15.01 -37.72 -9.70
C LEU A 108 16.16 -37.09 -8.89
N THR A 109 16.32 -37.48 -7.62
CA THR A 109 17.34 -36.87 -6.73
C THR A 109 18.78 -37.18 -7.14
N ILE A 110 19.04 -38.30 -7.83
CA ILE A 110 20.41 -38.79 -8.05
C ILE A 110 21.05 -38.19 -9.31
N VAL A 111 20.28 -37.91 -10.36
CA VAL A 111 20.81 -37.25 -11.58
C VAL A 111 20.98 -35.73 -11.37
N VAL A 112 20.14 -35.13 -10.53
CA VAL A 112 20.20 -33.70 -10.21
C VAL A 112 21.41 -33.34 -9.33
N SER A 113 21.91 -34.26 -8.49
CA SER A 113 23.09 -34.01 -7.65
C SER A 113 24.40 -33.82 -8.42
N GLY A 114 24.51 -34.33 -9.67
CA GLY A 114 25.71 -34.14 -10.49
C GLY A 114 25.77 -32.78 -11.18
N GLY A 115 24.65 -32.32 -11.75
CA GLY A 115 24.59 -31.07 -12.53
C GLY A 115 24.61 -29.79 -11.68
N MET A 116 24.09 -29.85 -10.44
CA MET A 116 24.10 -28.71 -9.51
C MET A 116 25.52 -28.31 -9.06
N LEU A 117 26.51 -29.20 -9.16
CA LEU A 117 27.88 -28.92 -8.73
C LEU A 117 28.72 -28.19 -9.78
N VAL A 118 28.28 -28.13 -11.04
CA VAL A 118 29.10 -27.65 -12.17
C VAL A 118 28.54 -26.42 -12.90
N SER A 119 27.27 -26.05 -12.69
CA SER A 119 26.70 -24.83 -13.28
C SER A 119 25.57 -24.20 -12.43
N PRO A 120 25.80 -23.02 -11.82
CA PRO A 120 24.78 -22.27 -11.09
C PRO A 120 23.56 -21.89 -11.97
N THR A 121 23.77 -21.62 -13.25
CA THR A 121 22.69 -21.26 -14.20
C THR A 121 21.81 -22.45 -14.54
N PHE A 122 22.37 -23.65 -14.67
CA PHE A 122 21.59 -24.87 -14.90
C PHE A 122 20.77 -25.26 -13.66
N ALA A 123 21.32 -25.08 -12.44
CA ALA A 123 20.57 -25.25 -11.20
C ALA A 123 19.36 -24.30 -11.13
N SER A 124 19.52 -23.05 -11.58
CA SER A 124 18.45 -22.05 -11.63
C SER A 124 17.34 -22.43 -12.61
N TYR A 125 17.69 -22.97 -13.79
CA TYR A 125 16.74 -23.36 -14.82
C TYR A 125 15.97 -24.64 -14.46
N VAL A 126 16.67 -25.64 -13.91
CA VAL A 126 16.05 -26.88 -13.40
C VAL A 126 15.15 -26.57 -12.20
N GLN A 127 15.57 -25.69 -11.29
CA GLN A 127 14.71 -25.23 -10.21
C GLN A 127 13.46 -24.49 -10.74
N ALA A 128 13.58 -23.68 -11.80
CA ALA A 128 12.44 -23.00 -12.41
C ALA A 128 11.48 -23.96 -13.16
N ALA A 129 12.00 -24.99 -13.83
CA ALA A 129 11.19 -25.94 -14.60
C ALA A 129 10.45 -26.97 -13.72
N PHE A 130 11.01 -27.34 -12.57
CA PHE A 130 10.40 -28.31 -11.64
C PHE A 130 9.56 -27.67 -10.51
N THR A 131 9.42 -26.33 -10.47
CA THR A 131 8.66 -25.59 -9.43
C THR A 131 7.29 -25.07 -9.88
N ASN A 132 6.59 -25.80 -10.75
CA ASN A 132 5.13 -25.64 -10.91
C ASN A 132 4.31 -26.19 -9.70
N SER A 133 4.92 -26.24 -8.51
CA SER A 133 4.28 -26.47 -7.22
C SER A 133 4.75 -25.41 -6.23
N PRO A 134 3.88 -24.92 -5.32
CA PRO A 134 4.03 -23.63 -4.66
C PRO A 134 5.33 -23.53 -3.86
N ILE A 135 6.21 -22.64 -4.31
CA ILE A 135 7.48 -22.27 -3.68
C ILE A 135 7.18 -21.54 -2.35
N GLY A 136 7.78 -22.00 -1.26
CA GLY A 136 7.93 -21.23 -0.02
C GLY A 136 6.66 -20.97 0.81
N LYS A 137 5.85 -22.00 1.08
CA LYS A 137 4.86 -21.89 2.17
C LYS A 137 5.59 -21.96 3.50
N ALA A 138 5.80 -20.82 4.15
CA ALA A 138 6.10 -20.79 5.58
C ALA A 138 4.76 -20.99 6.31
N ASP A 139 4.61 -22.06 7.10
CA ASP A 139 3.45 -22.14 7.99
C ASP A 139 3.55 -20.99 9.02
N PRO A 140 2.47 -20.24 9.31
CA PRO A 140 2.51 -19.22 10.36
C PRO A 140 2.80 -19.88 11.72
N VAL A 141 3.94 -19.56 12.33
CA VAL A 141 4.34 -20.11 13.64
C VAL A 141 4.22 -19.02 14.72
N ALA A 142 3.46 -19.37 15.76
CA ALA A 142 3.36 -18.81 17.12
C ALA A 142 3.34 -17.27 17.33
N PRO A 143 2.54 -16.77 18.30
CA PRO A 143 2.56 -15.36 18.68
C PRO A 143 3.95 -14.94 19.20
N VAL A 144 4.44 -13.79 18.73
CA VAL A 144 5.80 -13.28 19.03
C VAL A 144 5.80 -12.38 20.26
N SER A 145 6.63 -12.70 21.26
CA SER A 145 6.72 -11.89 22.50
C SER A 145 7.54 -10.60 22.34
N ASN A 146 8.43 -10.53 21.35
CA ASN A 146 9.30 -9.38 21.04
C ASN A 146 9.18 -8.99 19.55
N SER A 147 7.97 -8.68 19.11
CA SER A 147 7.70 -8.39 17.70
C SER A 147 8.39 -7.11 17.21
N ILE A 148 8.96 -7.15 16.00
CA ILE A 148 9.57 -5.99 15.33
C ILE A 148 8.52 -4.93 15.01
N LEU A 149 7.29 -5.35 14.72
CA LEU A 149 6.16 -4.45 14.45
C LEU A 149 5.75 -3.64 15.69
N GLN A 150 6.30 -3.91 16.88
CA GLN A 150 6.19 -3.02 18.05
C GLN A 150 6.98 -1.71 17.90
N LYS A 151 7.76 -1.56 16.82
CA LYS A 151 8.53 -0.36 16.48
C LYS A 151 8.17 0.21 15.10
N SER A 152 6.95 -0.06 14.61
CA SER A 152 6.47 0.42 13.31
C SER A 152 6.20 1.93 13.29
N GLY A 153 5.99 2.55 14.45
CA GLY A 153 5.58 3.96 14.56
C GLY A 153 4.06 4.17 14.42
N ASP A 154 3.29 3.11 14.17
CA ASP A 154 1.83 3.13 14.21
C ASP A 154 1.32 2.49 15.52
N PRO A 155 0.70 3.27 16.43
CA PRO A 155 0.29 2.78 17.75
C PRO A 155 -0.63 1.55 17.72
N GLY A 156 -1.52 1.46 16.72
CA GLY A 156 -2.47 0.37 16.57
C GLY A 156 -1.78 -0.92 16.14
N ILE A 157 -0.84 -0.83 15.20
CA ILE A 157 0.01 -1.97 14.80
C ILE A 157 0.83 -2.44 16.00
N GLU A 158 1.45 -1.52 16.73
CA GLU A 158 2.25 -1.86 17.91
C GLU A 158 1.41 -2.56 18.99
N GLN A 159 0.19 -2.08 19.24
CA GLN A 159 -0.70 -2.68 20.24
C GLN A 159 -1.18 -4.08 19.81
N ALA A 160 -1.55 -4.25 18.53
CA ALA A 160 -1.90 -5.55 17.97
C ALA A 160 -0.73 -6.53 18.10
N ALA A 161 0.49 -6.10 17.75
CA ALA A 161 1.70 -6.88 17.90
C ALA A 161 1.97 -7.28 19.36
N LYS A 162 1.85 -6.35 20.32
CA LYS A 162 1.98 -6.60 21.77
C LYS A 162 0.95 -7.60 22.30
N LYS A 163 -0.27 -7.59 21.75
CA LYS A 163 -1.34 -8.57 22.07
C LYS A 163 -1.17 -9.92 21.34
N GLY A 164 -0.07 -10.09 20.59
CA GLY A 164 0.29 -11.34 19.93
C GLY A 164 -0.50 -11.60 18.64
N PHE A 165 -0.96 -10.56 17.94
CA PHE A 165 -1.55 -10.70 16.61
C PHE A 165 -0.51 -10.70 15.48
N ALA A 166 0.74 -10.34 15.78
CA ALA A 166 1.86 -10.52 14.86
C ALA A 166 2.30 -11.98 14.79
N GLN A 167 2.68 -12.41 13.59
CA GLN A 167 3.08 -13.78 13.24
C GLN A 167 4.48 -13.75 12.64
N THR A 168 5.30 -14.72 13.00
CA THR A 168 6.61 -14.90 12.37
C THR A 168 6.44 -15.63 11.04
N VAL A 169 7.09 -15.11 10.00
CA VAL A 169 7.13 -15.74 8.67
C VAL A 169 8.55 -16.22 8.36
N ASN A 170 9.57 -15.39 8.62
CA ASN A 170 10.98 -15.67 8.28
C ASN A 170 11.18 -16.12 6.81
N ALA A 171 10.43 -15.55 5.88
CA ALA A 171 10.58 -15.87 4.47
C ALA A 171 11.68 -14.97 3.87
N SER A 172 12.58 -15.55 3.08
CA SER A 172 13.62 -14.78 2.40
C SER A 172 13.91 -15.28 0.99
N ALA A 173 14.35 -14.37 0.12
CA ALA A 173 14.91 -14.67 -1.18
C ALA A 173 16.28 -14.03 -1.31
N THR A 174 17.24 -14.73 -1.90
CA THR A 174 18.61 -14.23 -2.13
C THR A 174 18.97 -14.37 -3.60
N ASP A 175 19.43 -13.29 -4.20
CA ASP A 175 19.98 -13.25 -5.56
C ASP A 175 21.04 -12.15 -5.62
N GLN A 176 22.06 -12.34 -6.47
CA GLN A 176 23.21 -11.43 -6.60
C GLN A 176 23.91 -11.08 -5.27
N GLY A 177 23.85 -12.00 -4.30
CA GLY A 177 24.38 -11.77 -2.95
C GLY A 177 23.56 -10.81 -2.09
N ILE A 178 22.41 -10.33 -2.55
CA ILE A 178 21.48 -9.50 -1.77
C ILE A 178 20.33 -10.37 -1.30
N THR A 179 19.90 -10.19 -0.06
CA THR A 179 18.79 -10.95 0.53
C THR A 179 17.64 -10.01 0.88
N PHE A 180 16.45 -10.29 0.35
CA PHE A 180 15.19 -9.71 0.81
C PHE A 180 14.55 -10.67 1.81
N GLU A 181 14.25 -10.21 3.02
CA GLU A 181 13.66 -11.00 4.10
C GLU A 181 12.40 -10.32 4.64
N VAL A 182 11.32 -11.10 4.75
CA VAL A 182 10.11 -10.74 5.50
C VAL A 182 10.11 -11.51 6.81
N LYS A 183 10.17 -10.75 7.91
CA LYS A 183 10.29 -11.33 9.25
C LYS A 183 8.95 -11.66 9.86
N GLU A 184 8.07 -10.67 9.85
CA GLU A 184 6.79 -10.72 10.55
C GLU A 184 5.68 -10.14 9.69
N VAL A 185 4.47 -10.64 9.92
CA VAL A 185 3.24 -10.08 9.41
C VAL A 185 2.24 -9.90 10.55
N MET A 186 1.52 -8.80 10.54
CA MET A 186 0.32 -8.59 11.34
C MET A 186 -0.79 -8.25 10.36
N ALA A 187 -1.93 -8.91 10.49
CA ALA A 187 -3.08 -8.59 9.67
C ALA A 187 -4.37 -8.76 10.46
N ASP A 188 -5.33 -7.90 10.15
CA ASP A 188 -6.70 -7.96 10.61
C ASP A 188 -7.63 -7.47 9.48
N PRO A 189 -8.96 -7.48 9.67
CA PRO A 189 -9.89 -7.04 8.63
C PRO A 189 -9.72 -5.59 8.15
N LEU A 190 -8.97 -4.73 8.86
CA LEU A 190 -8.75 -3.36 8.42
C LEU A 190 -7.50 -3.25 7.53
N ARG A 191 -6.43 -3.99 7.87
CA ARG A 191 -5.12 -3.81 7.21
C ARG A 191 -4.16 -4.99 7.38
N ILE A 192 -3.18 -5.04 6.48
CA ILE A 192 -1.97 -5.85 6.56
C ILE A 192 -0.79 -4.94 6.88
N SER A 193 0.10 -5.38 7.76
CA SER A 193 1.40 -4.78 8.06
C SER A 193 2.52 -5.83 8.01
N ILE A 194 3.59 -5.55 7.27
CA ILE A 194 4.70 -6.48 7.04
C ILE A 194 6.01 -5.84 7.49
N ALA A 195 6.78 -6.55 8.31
CA ALA A 195 8.15 -6.16 8.66
C ALA A 195 9.14 -6.82 7.69
N ALA A 196 9.79 -6.02 6.85
CA ALA A 196 10.74 -6.47 5.84
C ALA A 196 12.13 -5.82 6.01
N ILE A 197 13.16 -6.42 5.41
CA ILE A 197 14.52 -5.90 5.38
C ILE A 197 15.25 -6.38 4.12
N VAL A 198 16.10 -5.53 3.56
CA VAL A 198 17.10 -5.93 2.55
C VAL A 198 18.48 -5.95 3.17
N LYS A 199 19.26 -6.98 2.85
CA LYS A 199 20.62 -7.18 3.37
C LYS A 199 21.61 -7.38 2.23
N ASP A 200 22.79 -6.80 2.37
CA ASP A 200 23.90 -7.02 1.45
C ASP A 200 24.52 -8.42 1.59
N LYS A 201 25.55 -8.70 0.79
CA LYS A 201 26.32 -9.97 0.81
C LYS A 201 27.00 -10.28 2.14
N ASN A 202 27.16 -9.29 3.01
CA ASN A 202 27.74 -9.45 4.34
C ASN A 202 26.65 -9.54 5.43
N GLY A 203 25.37 -9.52 5.04
CA GLY A 203 24.24 -9.52 5.95
C GLY A 203 23.93 -8.15 6.57
N LYS A 204 24.57 -7.07 6.11
CA LYS A 204 24.33 -5.71 6.60
C LYS A 204 23.03 -5.15 5.98
N PRO A 205 22.16 -4.50 6.78
CA PRO A 205 20.98 -3.83 6.24
C PRO A 205 21.32 -2.83 5.13
N MET A 206 20.45 -2.76 4.12
CA MET A 206 20.50 -1.82 3.01
C MET A 206 19.20 -1.02 2.96
N ASP A 207 19.31 0.28 2.65
CA ASP A 207 18.15 1.16 2.49
C ASP A 207 17.54 1.06 1.07
N SER A 208 18.18 0.28 0.19
CA SER A 208 17.95 0.14 -1.25
C SER A 208 16.52 -0.19 -1.69
N PHE A 209 15.78 -0.89 -0.83
CA PHE A 209 14.40 -1.27 -1.12
C PHE A 209 13.44 -0.07 -1.16
N LEU A 210 13.71 0.99 -0.39
CA LEU A 210 12.93 2.22 -0.47
C LEU A 210 13.06 2.86 -1.85
N THR A 211 14.25 2.86 -2.44
CA THR A 211 14.51 3.44 -3.76
C THR A 211 13.65 2.76 -4.83
N GLU A 212 13.53 1.44 -4.82
CA GLU A 212 12.78 0.68 -5.84
C GLU A 212 11.26 0.66 -5.60
N MET A 213 10.81 0.70 -4.34
CA MET A 213 9.38 0.85 -4.01
C MET A 213 8.84 2.26 -4.26
N ILE A 214 9.69 3.30 -4.10
CA ILE A 214 9.30 4.73 -4.14
C ILE A 214 9.67 5.39 -5.47
N ARG A 215 10.37 4.68 -6.38
CA ARG A 215 10.68 5.20 -7.72
C ARG A 215 9.40 5.60 -8.44
N ARG A 216 9.22 6.92 -8.58
CA ARG A 216 8.03 7.54 -9.19
C ARG A 216 7.89 7.22 -10.67
N ASP A 217 8.82 6.53 -11.29
CA ASP A 217 8.78 6.06 -12.67
C ASP A 217 8.52 4.55 -12.78
N ASN A 218 8.56 3.81 -11.67
CA ASN A 218 8.38 2.36 -11.69
C ASN A 218 6.92 1.99 -11.93
N LYS A 219 6.64 1.46 -13.13
CA LYS A 219 5.33 0.94 -13.53
C LYS A 219 5.14 -0.54 -13.19
N GLU A 220 6.18 -1.23 -12.71
CA GLU A 220 6.07 -2.65 -12.38
C GLU A 220 5.46 -2.84 -10.98
N GLN A 221 4.44 -3.70 -10.91
CA GLN A 221 3.84 -4.10 -9.63
C GLN A 221 4.77 -5.07 -8.90
N VAL A 222 5.36 -4.60 -7.80
CA VAL A 222 6.33 -5.41 -7.02
C VAL A 222 5.69 -6.12 -5.84
N ILE A 223 4.50 -5.69 -5.41
CA ILE A 223 3.72 -6.31 -4.33
C ILE A 223 2.30 -6.57 -4.80
N THR A 224 1.85 -7.81 -4.62
CA THR A 224 0.51 -8.26 -5.04
C THR A 224 -0.14 -9.04 -3.91
N ILE A 225 -1.43 -8.79 -3.67
CA ILE A 225 -2.23 -9.58 -2.74
C ILE A 225 -3.00 -10.63 -3.55
N LYS A 226 -2.98 -11.87 -3.07
CA LYS A 226 -3.67 -13.02 -3.67
C LYS A 226 -4.56 -13.70 -2.65
N ASP A 227 -5.59 -14.36 -3.15
CA ASP A 227 -6.33 -15.33 -2.35
C ASP A 227 -5.50 -16.60 -2.09
N LYS A 228 -6.07 -17.52 -1.29
CA LYS A 228 -5.43 -18.80 -0.95
C LYS A 228 -5.21 -19.71 -2.17
N GLN A 229 -6.00 -19.55 -3.22
CA GLN A 229 -5.91 -20.30 -4.47
C GLN A 229 -4.82 -19.72 -5.40
N GLY A 230 -4.28 -18.54 -5.08
CA GLY A 230 -3.24 -17.86 -5.83
C GLY A 230 -3.79 -16.89 -6.88
N ASN A 231 -5.09 -16.61 -6.89
CA ASN A 231 -5.68 -15.60 -7.77
C ASN A 231 -5.34 -14.21 -7.22
N VAL A 232 -4.93 -13.32 -8.12
CA VAL A 232 -4.62 -11.93 -7.77
C VAL A 232 -5.89 -11.18 -7.42
N LEU A 233 -5.92 -10.58 -6.23
CA LEU A 233 -7.00 -9.69 -5.82
C LEU A 233 -6.85 -8.35 -6.55
N LYS A 234 -7.98 -7.83 -7.02
CA LYS A 234 -8.06 -6.52 -7.65
C LYS A 234 -8.79 -5.55 -6.72
N PRO A 235 -8.40 -4.28 -6.65
CA PRO A 235 -9.16 -3.28 -5.92
C PRO A 235 -10.59 -3.17 -6.45
N VAL A 236 -11.56 -2.87 -5.57
CA VAL A 236 -12.99 -2.77 -5.93
C VAL A 236 -13.27 -1.55 -6.80
N GLU A 237 -12.61 -0.43 -6.51
CA GLU A 237 -12.71 0.78 -7.31
C GLU A 237 -11.35 1.12 -7.91
N SER A 238 -11.21 0.82 -9.20
CA SER A 238 -10.25 1.50 -10.06
C SER A 238 -10.68 2.97 -10.15
N SER A 239 -10.00 3.88 -9.45
CA SER A 239 -10.22 5.31 -9.66
C SER A 239 -10.17 5.65 -11.15
N ALA A 240 -10.96 6.62 -11.61
CA ALA A 240 -11.05 7.09 -13.01
C ALA A 240 -9.71 7.49 -13.69
N ASN A 241 -8.60 7.48 -12.95
CA ASN A 241 -7.23 7.80 -13.39
C ASN A 241 -6.30 6.56 -13.37
N GLU A 242 -6.79 5.38 -13.74
CA GLU A 242 -6.05 4.11 -13.73
C GLU A 242 -4.74 4.18 -14.55
N ASP A 243 -4.72 4.99 -15.62
CA ASP A 243 -3.53 5.20 -16.47
C ASP A 243 -2.37 5.96 -15.78
N THR A 244 -2.61 6.61 -14.64
CA THR A 244 -1.60 7.41 -13.92
C THR A 244 -1.20 6.84 -12.57
N ARG A 245 -1.98 5.91 -12.02
CA ARG A 245 -1.77 5.37 -10.67
C ARG A 245 -0.68 4.31 -10.70
N LYS A 246 0.38 4.49 -9.91
CA LYS A 246 1.48 3.51 -9.90
C LYS A 246 1.15 2.37 -8.96
N PRO A 247 1.42 1.12 -9.35
CA PRO A 247 0.94 -0.07 -8.64
C PRO A 247 1.48 -0.19 -7.20
N ASN A 248 2.57 0.51 -6.86
CA ASN A 248 3.21 0.45 -5.56
C ASN A 248 2.92 1.67 -4.65
N GLU A 249 2.34 2.76 -5.19
CA GLU A 249 2.03 3.99 -4.42
C GLU A 249 1.03 3.76 -3.29
N ASP A 250 0.29 2.67 -3.42
CA ASP A 250 -0.83 2.22 -2.62
C ASP A 250 -0.40 1.56 -1.29
N TRP A 251 0.87 1.15 -1.17
CA TRP A 251 1.47 0.65 0.08
C TRP A 251 2.10 1.82 0.86
N HIS A 252 1.74 1.98 2.13
CA HIS A 252 2.44 2.89 3.03
C HIS A 252 3.71 2.22 3.56
N ASN A 253 4.80 2.99 3.73
CA ASN A 253 6.05 2.45 4.21
C ASN A 253 6.74 3.39 5.20
N VAL A 254 7.33 2.78 6.23
CA VAL A 254 8.14 3.48 7.24
C VAL A 254 9.41 2.67 7.47
N MET A 255 10.56 3.32 7.41
CA MET A 255 11.84 2.68 7.71
C MET A 255 12.29 3.02 9.13
N ASN A 256 12.63 1.99 9.89
CA ASN A 256 13.27 2.12 11.18
C ASN A 256 14.79 2.14 10.99
N VAL A 257 15.39 3.32 11.05
CA VAL A 257 16.84 3.52 10.83
C VAL A 257 17.73 2.81 11.84
N ASP A 258 17.23 2.53 13.06
CA ASP A 258 18.02 1.88 14.11
C ASP A 258 18.15 0.37 13.85
N THR A 259 17.13 -0.24 13.25
CA THR A 259 17.07 -1.70 13.03
C THR A 259 17.27 -2.09 11.57
N GLY A 260 17.14 -1.14 10.64
CA GLY A 260 17.14 -1.37 9.19
C GLY A 260 15.88 -2.07 8.66
N TYR A 261 14.91 -2.36 9.53
CA TYR A 261 13.63 -2.91 9.12
C TYR A 261 12.70 -1.83 8.62
N MET A 262 11.81 -2.21 7.71
CA MET A 262 10.71 -1.37 7.27
C MET A 262 9.37 -2.03 7.52
N SER A 263 8.36 -1.21 7.85
CA SER A 263 6.96 -1.60 7.78
C SER A 263 6.42 -1.32 6.38
N LEU A 264 5.61 -2.24 5.87
CA LEU A 264 4.83 -2.10 4.66
C LEU A 264 3.36 -2.33 5.01
N ASP A 265 2.55 -1.29 4.90
CA ASP A 265 1.18 -1.27 5.38
C ASP A 265 0.20 -1.07 4.23
N ARG A 266 -0.88 -1.86 4.22
CA ARG A 266 -1.91 -1.85 3.18
C ARG A 266 -3.29 -2.07 3.78
N ASP A 267 -4.24 -1.20 3.47
CA ASP A 267 -5.64 -1.40 3.84
C ASP A 267 -6.27 -2.53 3.03
N LEU A 268 -7.31 -3.16 3.59
CA LEU A 268 -8.06 -4.22 2.91
C LEU A 268 -9.38 -3.73 2.30
N ARG A 269 -9.86 -2.55 2.70
CA ARG A 269 -11.10 -1.95 2.19
C ARG A 269 -11.00 -1.60 0.70
N SER A 270 -9.80 -1.32 0.18
CA SER A 270 -9.61 -1.17 -1.25
C SER A 270 -9.95 -2.45 -2.04
N TYR A 271 -9.95 -3.64 -1.43
CA TYR A 271 -10.19 -4.93 -2.10
C TYR A 271 -11.54 -5.56 -1.75
N PHE A 272 -12.18 -5.13 -0.66
CA PHE A 272 -13.41 -5.75 -0.15
C PHE A 272 -14.40 -4.67 0.32
N ASP A 273 -15.63 -4.76 -0.19
CA ASP A 273 -16.72 -3.84 0.14
C ASP A 273 -17.31 -4.07 1.53
N ASP A 274 -17.20 -5.31 2.01
CA ASP A 274 -17.56 -5.71 3.35
C ASP A 274 -16.38 -6.44 3.98
N ILE A 275 -16.01 -6.00 5.19
CA ILE A 275 -14.97 -6.66 6.00
C ILE A 275 -15.33 -8.12 6.33
N SER A 276 -16.61 -8.49 6.28
CA SER A 276 -17.06 -9.86 6.49
C SER A 276 -16.67 -10.80 5.35
N GLU A 277 -16.47 -10.26 4.13
CA GLU A 277 -16.07 -10.99 2.93
C GLU A 277 -14.56 -11.24 2.85
N ILE A 278 -13.77 -10.57 3.70
CA ILE A 278 -12.32 -10.75 3.76
C ILE A 278 -12.03 -12.21 4.14
N PRO A 279 -11.26 -12.96 3.33
CA PRO A 279 -10.97 -14.36 3.62
C PRO A 279 -10.07 -14.49 4.85
N ASP A 280 -10.11 -15.66 5.48
CA ASP A 280 -9.28 -15.95 6.65
C ASP A 280 -7.78 -15.98 6.34
N GLU A 281 -7.42 -16.24 5.09
CA GLU A 281 -6.05 -16.38 4.64
C GLU A 281 -5.84 -15.64 3.31
N LEU A 282 -4.74 -14.91 3.22
CA LEU A 282 -4.27 -14.23 2.02
C LEU A 282 -2.81 -14.60 1.76
N ILE A 283 -2.32 -14.30 0.56
CA ILE A 283 -0.90 -14.39 0.21
C ILE A 283 -0.45 -13.03 -0.29
N VAL A 284 0.60 -12.48 0.32
CA VAL A 284 1.29 -11.31 -0.20
C VAL A 284 2.51 -11.79 -0.98
N GLU A 285 2.50 -11.58 -2.30
CA GLU A 285 3.61 -11.92 -3.18
C GLU A 285 4.48 -10.68 -3.42
N PHE A 286 5.78 -10.86 -3.25
CA PHE A 286 6.80 -9.91 -3.66
C PHE A 286 7.50 -10.43 -4.92
N ASN A 287 7.64 -9.58 -5.93
CA ASN A 287 8.33 -9.90 -7.17
C ASN A 287 9.25 -8.72 -7.56
N LEU A 288 10.48 -8.75 -7.06
CA LEU A 288 11.48 -7.70 -7.27
C LEU A 288 12.45 -8.15 -8.36
N LYS A 289 12.59 -7.33 -9.42
CA LYS A 289 13.53 -7.58 -10.52
C LYS A 289 14.82 -6.76 -10.42
N GLN A 290 14.84 -5.81 -9.50
CA GLN A 290 15.92 -4.88 -9.32
C GLN A 290 15.92 -4.39 -7.88
N LEU A 291 17.12 -4.20 -7.32
CA LEU A 291 17.38 -3.55 -6.03
C LEU A 291 18.56 -2.59 -6.25
N ASP A 292 18.30 -1.28 -6.16
CA ASP A 292 19.18 -0.21 -6.66
C ASP A 292 19.59 -0.45 -8.13
N ASP A 293 20.88 -0.39 -8.47
CA ASP A 293 21.40 -0.62 -9.82
C ASP A 293 21.64 -2.12 -10.11
N ILE A 294 21.26 -3.01 -9.20
CA ILE A 294 21.54 -4.45 -9.30
C ILE A 294 20.29 -5.18 -9.79
N LYS A 295 20.36 -5.69 -11.02
CA LYS A 295 19.33 -6.56 -11.61
C LYS A 295 19.39 -7.95 -10.98
N GLY A 296 18.23 -8.52 -10.67
CA GLY A 296 18.10 -9.83 -10.07
C GLY A 296 16.66 -10.32 -10.09
N ASN A 297 16.36 -11.33 -9.26
CA ASN A 297 15.03 -11.90 -9.14
C ASN A 297 14.78 -12.38 -7.71
N TRP A 298 14.23 -11.49 -6.88
CA TRP A 298 13.79 -11.82 -5.52
C TRP A 298 12.28 -12.01 -5.53
N ARG A 299 11.85 -13.27 -5.51
CA ARG A 299 10.44 -13.65 -5.43
C ARG A 299 10.13 -14.28 -4.09
N LEU A 300 9.11 -13.76 -3.41
CA LEU A 300 8.68 -14.22 -2.10
C LEU A 300 7.16 -14.37 -2.05
N SER A 301 6.66 -15.37 -1.35
CA SER A 301 5.24 -15.49 -1.03
C SER A 301 5.09 -15.55 0.48
N VAL A 302 4.36 -14.60 1.03
CA VAL A 302 4.14 -14.42 2.46
C VAL A 302 2.70 -14.79 2.76
N PRO A 303 2.45 -15.93 3.43
CA PRO A 303 1.10 -16.25 3.86
C PRO A 303 0.68 -15.33 5.02
N VAL A 304 -0.58 -14.93 4.99
CA VAL A 304 -1.19 -14.04 5.96
C VAL A 304 -2.41 -14.75 6.53
N ASP A 305 -2.36 -15.18 7.79
CA ASP A 305 -3.51 -15.77 8.50
C ASP A 305 -4.18 -14.68 9.36
N MET A 306 -5.48 -14.45 9.17
CA MET A 306 -6.25 -13.47 9.92
C MET A 306 -7.27 -14.12 10.86
N LYS A 307 -7.36 -15.45 10.96
CA LYS A 307 -8.39 -16.15 11.77
C LYS A 307 -8.43 -15.66 13.21
N LYS A 308 -7.26 -15.55 13.84
CA LYS A 308 -7.14 -15.07 15.23
C LYS A 308 -7.62 -13.62 15.35
N ALA A 309 -7.25 -12.76 14.41
CA ALA A 309 -7.64 -11.36 14.40
C ALA A 309 -9.15 -11.23 14.15
N LYS A 310 -9.70 -11.92 13.14
CA LYS A 310 -11.14 -11.97 12.84
C LYS A 310 -11.97 -12.46 14.02
N ALA A 311 -11.52 -13.49 14.73
CA ALA A 311 -12.18 -13.96 15.94
C ALA A 311 -12.17 -12.94 17.10
N ALA A 312 -11.21 -12.02 17.10
CA ALA A 312 -11.14 -10.91 18.06
C ALA A 312 -11.84 -9.64 17.56
N THR A 313 -12.16 -9.56 16.27
CA THR A 313 -12.88 -8.44 15.67
C THR A 313 -14.35 -8.48 16.07
N LYS A 314 -14.88 -7.34 16.51
CA LYS A 314 -16.29 -7.19 16.85
C LYS A 314 -16.91 -6.07 16.02
N THR A 315 -18.12 -6.28 15.52
CA THR A 315 -18.87 -5.26 14.78
C THR A 315 -20.17 -4.97 15.50
N HIS A 316 -20.40 -3.71 15.81
CA HIS A 316 -21.63 -3.23 16.42
C HIS A 316 -22.46 -2.49 15.38
N GLU A 317 -23.62 -3.05 15.07
CA GLU A 317 -24.64 -2.40 14.26
C GLU A 317 -25.28 -1.25 15.05
N ILE A 318 -25.26 -0.04 14.48
CA ILE A 318 -25.81 1.17 15.09
C ILE A 318 -27.12 1.54 14.41
N ASN A 319 -27.11 1.62 13.07
CA ASN A 319 -28.25 1.91 12.20
C ASN A 319 -29.14 3.04 12.74
N LYS A 320 -28.51 4.18 13.04
CA LYS A 320 -29.21 5.39 13.49
C LYS A 320 -29.04 6.48 12.45
N THR A 321 -30.16 7.06 12.06
CA THR A 321 -30.23 8.12 11.08
C THR A 321 -30.65 9.44 11.74
N TYR A 322 -30.09 10.54 11.26
CA TYR A 322 -30.46 11.90 11.63
C TYR A 322 -30.35 12.84 10.45
N THR A 323 -31.24 13.83 10.38
CA THR A 323 -31.15 14.92 9.41
C THR A 323 -30.98 16.22 10.19
N THR A 324 -29.85 16.87 9.95
CA THR A 324 -29.47 18.14 10.54
C THR A 324 -30.41 19.25 10.07
N PRO A 325 -30.55 20.36 10.83
CA PRO A 325 -31.29 21.55 10.37
C PRO A 325 -30.78 22.09 9.02
N GLN A 326 -29.50 21.88 8.74
CA GLN A 326 -28.85 22.27 7.49
C GLN A 326 -29.14 21.30 6.33
N GLY A 327 -29.93 20.23 6.52
CA GLY A 327 -30.30 19.30 5.45
C GLY A 327 -29.22 18.25 5.09
N LEU A 328 -28.16 18.13 5.89
CA LEU A 328 -27.26 16.97 5.85
C LEU A 328 -27.93 15.80 6.59
N LYS A 329 -28.15 14.70 5.88
CA LYS A 329 -28.61 13.43 6.44
C LYS A 329 -27.42 12.53 6.70
N LEU A 330 -27.35 11.97 7.89
CA LEU A 330 -26.33 11.02 8.33
C LEU A 330 -27.02 9.72 8.75
N ASP A 331 -26.53 8.59 8.27
CA ASP A 331 -26.91 7.25 8.69
C ASP A 331 -25.67 6.55 9.26
N VAL A 332 -25.54 6.55 10.59
CA VAL A 332 -24.45 5.89 11.31
C VAL A 332 -24.72 4.40 11.29
N LYS A 333 -24.01 3.67 10.43
CA LYS A 333 -24.27 2.26 10.09
C LYS A 333 -23.78 1.34 11.18
N GLN A 334 -22.47 1.33 11.37
CA GLN A 334 -21.79 0.35 12.21
C GLN A 334 -20.44 0.88 12.70
N MET A 335 -19.94 0.23 13.74
CA MET A 335 -18.61 0.44 14.27
C MET A 335 -17.90 -0.90 14.46
N THR A 336 -16.76 -1.07 13.82
CA THR A 336 -15.95 -2.29 13.83
C THR A 336 -14.71 -2.08 14.69
N PHE A 337 -14.48 -2.97 15.65
CA PHE A 337 -13.32 -2.99 16.53
C PHE A 337 -12.41 -4.15 16.12
N ALA A 338 -11.32 -3.85 15.43
CA ALA A 338 -10.29 -4.82 15.07
C ALA A 338 -9.07 -4.68 16.00
N PRO A 339 -8.18 -5.68 16.05
CA PRO A 339 -6.97 -5.60 16.87
C PRO A 339 -6.09 -4.37 16.65
N SER A 340 -5.95 -3.91 15.40
CA SER A 340 -5.07 -2.80 15.02
C SER A 340 -5.77 -1.45 14.88
N GLY A 341 -7.11 -1.40 15.00
CA GLY A 341 -7.83 -0.14 14.89
C GLY A 341 -9.34 -0.32 14.96
N VAL A 342 -10.04 0.80 14.81
CA VAL A 342 -11.49 0.89 14.80
C VAL A 342 -11.95 1.56 13.52
N GLU A 343 -13.00 1.05 12.91
CA GLU A 343 -13.66 1.66 11.76
C GLU A 343 -15.07 2.11 12.13
N MET A 344 -15.43 3.33 11.76
CA MET A 344 -16.78 3.86 11.82
C MET A 344 -17.27 4.07 10.38
N VAL A 345 -18.44 3.51 10.05
CA VAL A 345 -19.06 3.63 8.73
C VAL A 345 -20.30 4.51 8.83
N ILE A 346 -20.34 5.59 8.05
CA ILE A 346 -21.44 6.56 8.05
C ILE A 346 -21.83 6.83 6.60
N ASP A 347 -23.10 6.62 6.26
CA ASP A 347 -23.62 7.10 4.98
C ASP A 347 -24.12 8.54 5.17
N ARG A 348 -23.70 9.44 4.29
CA ARG A 348 -24.17 10.82 4.25
C ARG A 348 -24.86 11.13 2.94
N SER A 349 -25.89 11.96 3.01
CA SER A 349 -26.55 12.52 1.84
C SER A 349 -27.08 13.91 2.10
N THR A 350 -27.30 14.67 1.04
CA THR A 350 -27.78 16.04 1.12
C THR A 350 -29.10 16.16 0.35
N THR A 351 -30.00 17.01 0.83
CA THR A 351 -31.27 17.32 0.14
C THR A 351 -31.09 18.27 -1.05
N ASP A 352 -29.90 18.84 -1.18
CA ASP A 352 -29.49 19.80 -2.21
C ASP A 352 -28.11 19.41 -2.75
N ASN A 353 -27.66 20.10 -3.80
CA ASN A 353 -26.34 19.88 -4.40
C ASN A 353 -25.23 20.70 -3.70
N GLN A 354 -25.45 21.19 -2.48
CA GLN A 354 -24.45 21.97 -1.77
C GLN A 354 -23.45 21.06 -1.07
N ARG A 355 -22.18 21.46 -1.09
CA ARG A 355 -21.14 20.77 -0.32
C ARG A 355 -21.44 20.90 1.17
N LYS A 356 -21.50 19.76 1.86
CA LYS A 356 -21.66 19.68 3.31
C LYS A 356 -20.68 18.68 3.89
N GLU A 357 -20.09 19.06 5.01
CA GLU A 357 -19.11 18.28 5.77
C GLU A 357 -19.56 18.22 7.24
N TYR A 358 -18.94 17.39 8.06
CA TYR A 358 -19.31 17.25 9.46
C TYR A 358 -18.13 16.79 10.33
N SER A 359 -18.26 17.03 11.63
CA SER A 359 -17.40 16.46 12.67
C SER A 359 -18.23 15.73 13.71
N TYR A 360 -17.60 14.81 14.45
CA TYR A 360 -18.22 14.15 15.60
C TYR A 360 -17.16 13.69 16.60
N VAL A 361 -17.61 13.42 17.82
CA VAL A 361 -16.77 12.85 18.87
C VAL A 361 -17.36 11.53 19.36
N LEU A 362 -16.47 10.62 19.77
CA LEU A 362 -16.82 9.40 20.50
C LEU A 362 -16.45 9.61 21.96
N VAL A 363 -17.46 9.55 22.83
CA VAL A 363 -17.33 9.82 24.26
C VAL A 363 -17.60 8.53 25.02
N ASN A 364 -16.78 8.23 26.02
CA ASN A 364 -17.04 7.09 26.90
C ASN A 364 -17.97 7.42 28.06
N GLU A 365 -18.33 6.41 28.86
CA GLU A 365 -19.20 6.53 30.04
C GLU A 365 -18.71 7.55 31.09
N LYS A 366 -17.41 7.88 31.11
CA LYS A 366 -16.82 8.89 32.00
C LYS A 366 -16.90 10.32 31.43
N GLY A 367 -17.49 10.50 30.26
CA GLY A 367 -17.51 11.78 29.56
C GLY A 367 -16.19 12.13 28.86
N THR A 368 -15.24 11.20 28.75
CA THR A 368 -13.96 11.44 28.07
C THR A 368 -14.08 11.20 26.58
N VAL A 369 -13.60 12.14 25.76
CA VAL A 369 -13.47 11.96 24.30
C VAL A 369 -12.35 10.96 24.02
N VAL A 370 -12.68 9.80 23.48
CA VAL A 370 -11.71 8.73 23.14
C VAL A 370 -11.28 8.76 21.68
N ALA A 371 -12.09 9.39 20.83
CA ALA A 371 -11.81 9.60 19.41
C ALA A 371 -12.67 10.74 18.88
N ALA A 372 -12.21 11.39 17.81
CA ALA A 372 -12.96 12.46 17.17
C ALA A 372 -12.60 12.54 15.69
N TRP A 373 -13.60 12.79 14.86
CA TRP A 373 -13.44 13.02 13.44
C TRP A 373 -13.81 14.46 13.11
N ASP A 374 -13.07 15.03 12.18
CA ASP A 374 -13.35 16.32 11.56
C ASP A 374 -13.01 16.24 10.07
N SER A 375 -13.58 17.13 9.26
CA SER A 375 -13.30 17.15 7.82
C SER A 375 -11.81 17.46 7.58
N LYS A 376 -11.17 16.72 6.67
CA LYS A 376 -9.77 16.95 6.28
C LYS A 376 -9.56 18.32 5.61
N ALA A 377 -10.63 19.01 5.23
CA ALA A 377 -10.57 20.38 4.71
C ALA A 377 -10.38 21.44 5.80
N VAL A 378 -10.63 21.10 7.08
CA VAL A 378 -10.35 21.98 8.23
C VAL A 378 -8.84 22.02 8.47
N ILE A 379 -8.28 23.20 8.70
CA ILE A 379 -6.85 23.34 9.02
C ILE A 379 -6.50 22.56 10.29
N ARG A 380 -5.28 22.04 10.32
CA ARG A 380 -4.81 21.17 11.39
C ARG A 380 -4.96 21.81 12.78
N GLU A 381 -4.66 23.11 12.90
CA GLU A 381 -4.71 23.85 14.17
C GLU A 381 -6.14 24.03 14.71
N ALA A 382 -7.16 24.00 13.84
CA ALA A 382 -8.57 24.11 14.22
C ALA A 382 -9.29 22.74 14.24
N SER A 383 -8.69 21.73 13.62
CA SER A 383 -9.28 20.40 13.48
C SER A 383 -9.48 19.74 14.83
N LYS A 384 -10.68 19.18 15.02
CA LYS A 384 -11.02 18.42 16.22
C LYS A 384 -10.64 16.94 16.12
N GLN A 385 -9.93 16.53 15.06
CA GLN A 385 -9.51 15.15 14.89
C GLN A 385 -8.68 14.68 16.08
N ASN A 386 -9.06 13.53 16.62
CA ASN A 386 -8.36 12.91 17.73
C ASN A 386 -8.37 11.39 17.54
N ASN A 387 -7.24 10.76 17.82
CA ASN A 387 -7.08 9.31 17.73
C ASN A 387 -7.34 8.73 16.33
N VAL A 388 -7.30 9.54 15.27
CA VAL A 388 -7.47 9.10 13.87
C VAL A 388 -6.21 8.38 13.38
N ILE A 389 -6.36 7.37 12.51
CA ILE A 389 -5.22 6.76 11.80
C ILE A 389 -4.94 7.59 10.52
N PRO A 390 -3.81 8.31 10.44
CA PRO A 390 -3.58 9.27 9.35
C PRO A 390 -3.09 8.65 8.04
N TYR A 391 -2.53 7.42 8.07
CA TYR A 391 -1.75 6.85 6.96
C TYR A 391 -2.43 5.73 6.16
N LEU A 392 -3.74 5.52 6.34
CA LEU A 392 -4.48 4.61 5.45
C LEU A 392 -4.69 5.32 4.10
N LYS A 393 -3.97 4.86 3.06
CA LYS A 393 -3.88 5.52 1.75
C LYS A 393 -5.13 5.42 0.87
N TRP A 394 -6.09 4.59 1.25
CA TRP A 394 -7.33 4.35 0.51
C TRP A 394 -8.29 5.55 0.59
N ASP A 395 -9.23 5.62 -0.36
CA ASP A 395 -10.26 6.66 -0.37
C ASP A 395 -11.21 6.49 0.81
N HIS A 396 -11.19 7.42 1.77
CA HIS A 396 -12.05 7.36 2.96
C HIS A 396 -13.53 7.56 2.64
N SER A 397 -13.91 7.70 1.38
CA SER A 397 -15.28 7.90 0.96
C SER A 397 -15.60 7.11 -0.30
N ARG A 398 -16.86 6.69 -0.44
CA ARG A 398 -17.34 5.97 -1.62
C ARG A 398 -18.70 6.48 -2.05
N SER A 399 -18.93 6.61 -3.36
CA SER A 399 -20.25 6.96 -3.86
C SER A 399 -21.26 5.83 -3.62
N THR A 400 -22.49 6.20 -3.27
CA THR A 400 -23.63 5.29 -3.11
C THR A 400 -24.79 5.79 -3.96
N GLU A 401 -25.83 4.98 -4.15
CA GLU A 401 -27.02 5.37 -4.92
C GLU A 401 -27.63 6.71 -4.45
N ASN A 402 -27.56 6.99 -3.15
CA ASN A 402 -28.26 8.12 -2.54
C ASN A 402 -27.32 9.12 -1.85
N GLY A 403 -26.00 9.06 -2.06
CA GLY A 403 -25.04 9.92 -1.38
C GLY A 403 -23.63 9.33 -1.33
N THR A 404 -22.94 9.49 -0.19
CA THR A 404 -21.56 9.03 0.01
C THR A 404 -21.47 8.20 1.28
N ARG A 405 -20.72 7.09 1.25
CA ARG A 405 -20.33 6.31 2.42
C ARG A 405 -18.95 6.75 2.86
N ASP A 406 -18.84 7.26 4.08
CA ASP A 406 -17.58 7.64 4.69
C ASP A 406 -17.07 6.54 5.62
N PHE A 407 -15.75 6.31 5.58
CA PHE A 407 -15.02 5.35 6.40
C PHE A 407 -13.98 6.06 7.24
N HIS A 408 -14.22 6.10 8.55
CA HIS A 408 -13.34 6.77 9.51
C HIS A 408 -12.60 5.76 10.36
N TYR A 409 -11.28 5.91 10.43
CA TYR A 409 -10.41 4.98 11.14
C TYR A 409 -9.77 5.62 12.36
N PHE A 410 -9.84 4.93 13.48
CA PHE A 410 -9.23 5.34 14.73
C PHE A 410 -8.25 4.29 15.23
N GLN A 411 -7.25 4.73 16.01
CA GLN A 411 -6.42 3.81 16.78
C GLN A 411 -7.31 2.98 17.73
N PRO A 412 -6.86 1.80 18.19
CA PRO A 412 -7.73 0.87 18.88
C PRO A 412 -8.42 1.49 20.12
N ILE A 413 -9.72 1.26 20.21
CA ILE A 413 -10.58 1.60 21.36
C ILE A 413 -11.02 0.29 22.00
N ASP A 414 -11.17 0.26 23.32
CA ASP A 414 -11.64 -0.93 24.03
C ASP A 414 -13.09 -1.26 23.64
N ALA A 415 -13.30 -2.39 22.97
CA ALA A 415 -14.62 -2.84 22.52
C ALA A 415 -15.59 -3.20 23.66
N SER A 416 -15.09 -3.33 24.91
CA SER A 416 -15.94 -3.54 26.09
C SER A 416 -16.50 -2.25 26.67
N GLN A 417 -16.03 -1.10 26.19
CA GLN A 417 -16.47 0.20 26.67
C GLN A 417 -17.73 0.64 25.94
N SER A 418 -18.78 1.04 26.69
CA SER A 418 -19.89 1.76 26.07
C SER A 418 -19.43 3.14 25.61
N LEU A 419 -19.79 3.50 24.39
CA LEU A 419 -19.48 4.78 23.78
C LEU A 419 -20.77 5.53 23.46
N THR A 420 -20.63 6.83 23.24
CA THR A 420 -21.69 7.69 22.71
C THR A 420 -21.09 8.45 21.56
N PHE A 421 -21.65 8.26 20.37
CA PHE A 421 -21.41 9.15 19.23
C PHE A 421 -22.12 10.47 19.52
N LYS A 422 -21.41 11.59 19.41
CA LYS A 422 -21.99 12.93 19.49
C LYS A 422 -21.63 13.71 18.24
N LEU A 423 -22.64 14.11 17.49
CA LEU A 423 -22.45 14.99 16.35
C LEU A 423 -21.86 16.32 16.84
N GLY A 424 -20.81 16.77 16.16
CA GLY A 424 -20.14 18.03 16.44
C GLY A 424 -20.68 19.13 15.54
N SER A 425 -19.80 19.68 14.72
CA SER A 425 -20.14 20.73 13.77
C SER A 425 -20.66 20.16 12.45
N VAL A 426 -21.58 20.89 11.82
CA VAL A 426 -21.94 20.70 10.41
C VAL A 426 -21.39 21.88 9.64
N TYR A 427 -20.65 21.61 8.56
CA TYR A 427 -20.11 22.67 7.71
C TYR A 427 -20.93 22.74 6.43
N THR A 428 -21.36 23.93 6.04
CA THR A 428 -22.15 24.16 4.83
C THR A 428 -21.48 25.16 3.92
N GLU A 429 -21.56 24.91 2.61
CA GLU A 429 -21.27 25.91 1.61
C GLU A 429 -22.41 26.93 1.52
N GLU A 430 -22.10 28.19 1.78
CA GLU A 430 -23.05 29.31 1.75
C GLU A 430 -22.58 30.42 0.81
N THR A 431 -23.49 31.32 0.45
CA THR A 431 -23.19 32.44 -0.46
C THR A 431 -22.27 33.46 0.21
N ALA A 432 -21.22 33.84 -0.49
CA ALA A 432 -20.32 34.94 -0.15
C ALA A 432 -20.46 36.06 -1.19
N THR A 433 -20.02 37.27 -0.82
CA THR A 433 -20.06 38.45 -1.69
C THR A 433 -18.74 39.19 -1.74
N LEU A 434 -17.64 38.52 -1.38
CA LEU A 434 -16.30 39.10 -1.41
C LEU A 434 -16.03 39.71 -2.79
N ASN A 435 -15.61 40.97 -2.78
CA ASN A 435 -15.19 41.72 -3.96
C ASN A 435 -14.05 42.66 -3.60
N ALA A 436 -12.83 42.13 -3.58
CA ALA A 436 -11.62 42.88 -3.28
C ALA A 436 -11.05 43.49 -4.57
N LYS A 437 -11.14 44.81 -4.70
CA LYS A 437 -10.58 45.56 -5.84
C LYS A 437 -9.20 46.11 -5.49
N LEU A 438 -8.18 45.53 -6.08
CA LEU A 438 -6.79 45.83 -5.81
C LEU A 438 -6.20 46.74 -6.89
N ASP A 439 -5.93 48.01 -6.54
CA ASP A 439 -5.27 48.95 -7.45
C ASP A 439 -3.78 48.62 -7.59
N ALA A 440 -3.32 48.41 -8.83
CA ALA A 440 -1.95 48.00 -9.08
C ALA A 440 -0.91 49.06 -8.70
N ASN A 441 -1.21 50.35 -8.87
CA ASN A 441 -0.26 51.41 -8.48
C ASN A 441 -0.06 51.44 -6.96
N ARG A 442 -1.12 51.18 -6.20
CA ARG A 442 -1.06 51.08 -4.74
C ARG A 442 -0.31 49.82 -4.30
N LEU A 443 -0.56 48.68 -4.95
CA LEU A 443 0.22 47.45 -4.72
C LEU A 443 1.72 47.66 -5.02
N GLU A 444 2.06 48.30 -6.14
CA GLU A 444 3.44 48.62 -6.51
C GLU A 444 4.13 49.55 -5.49
N LYS A 445 3.36 50.44 -4.86
CA LYS A 445 3.80 51.26 -3.72
C LYS A 445 3.82 50.50 -2.39
N LYS A 446 3.57 49.19 -2.41
CA LYS A 446 3.56 48.29 -1.24
C LYS A 446 2.51 48.66 -0.19
N GLU A 447 1.44 49.33 -0.60
CA GLU A 447 0.32 49.62 0.29
C GLU A 447 -0.43 48.33 0.64
N VAL A 448 -0.96 48.27 1.86
CA VAL A 448 -1.88 47.20 2.28
C VAL A 448 -3.28 47.58 1.83
N LEU A 449 -3.92 46.67 1.09
CA LEU A 449 -5.29 46.78 0.64
C LEU A 449 -6.14 45.81 1.44
N THR A 450 -7.33 46.24 1.88
CA THR A 450 -8.21 45.44 2.73
C THR A 450 -9.56 45.24 2.05
N ALA A 451 -10.15 44.08 2.26
CA ALA A 451 -11.54 43.80 1.93
C ALA A 451 -12.19 43.01 3.07
N ASP A 452 -13.49 43.20 3.25
CA ASP A 452 -14.26 42.50 4.28
C ASP A 452 -15.51 41.89 3.63
N ASP A 453 -15.88 40.69 4.05
CA ASP A 453 -17.14 40.04 3.66
C ASP A 453 -17.70 39.28 4.85
N GLN A 454 -18.91 39.64 5.29
CA GLN A 454 -19.63 38.92 6.36
C GLN A 454 -18.78 38.67 7.63
N GLY A 455 -17.91 39.61 7.99
CA GLY A 455 -17.04 39.54 9.18
C GLY A 455 -15.67 38.86 8.96
N ASP A 456 -15.46 38.25 7.79
CA ASP A 456 -14.15 37.80 7.32
C ASP A 456 -13.37 39.00 6.81
N GLN A 457 -12.13 39.17 7.28
CA GLN A 457 -11.25 40.27 6.88
C GLN A 457 -10.09 39.72 6.04
N PHE A 458 -9.83 40.37 4.91
CA PHE A 458 -8.77 40.01 3.97
C PHE A 458 -7.84 41.20 3.77
N THR A 459 -6.54 40.95 3.77
CA THR A 459 -5.54 41.95 3.40
C THR A 459 -4.67 41.44 2.26
N PHE A 460 -4.26 42.35 1.39
CA PHE A 460 -3.45 42.08 0.21
C PHE A 460 -2.35 43.11 0.09
N LYS A 461 -1.14 42.68 -0.24
CA LYS A 461 0.01 43.56 -0.49
C LYS A 461 0.93 42.93 -1.51
N LYS A 462 1.72 43.75 -2.21
CA LYS A 462 2.78 43.24 -3.08
C LYS A 462 3.73 42.34 -2.30
N TYR A 463 4.04 41.18 -2.86
CA TYR A 463 5.00 40.26 -2.25
C TYR A 463 6.36 40.94 -2.09
N GLN A 464 6.94 40.72 -0.93
CA GLN A 464 8.30 41.10 -0.64
C GLN A 464 9.00 39.86 -0.13
N LYS A 465 10.08 39.48 -0.83
CA LYS A 465 10.94 38.40 -0.36
C LYS A 465 11.44 38.78 1.03
N ASP A 466 11.01 38.04 2.05
CA ASP A 466 11.56 38.19 3.39
C ASP A 466 12.98 37.60 3.37
N PRO A 467 14.03 38.40 3.59
CA PRO A 467 15.39 37.89 3.65
C PRO A 467 15.62 36.91 4.82
N ASN A 468 14.70 36.82 5.78
CA ASN A 468 14.78 35.95 6.96
C ASN A 468 13.80 34.77 6.92
N ALA A 469 13.01 34.60 5.86
CA ALA A 469 12.09 33.46 5.76
C ALA A 469 12.87 32.14 5.81
N VAL A 470 12.47 31.26 6.74
CA VAL A 470 13.18 30.01 7.08
C VAL A 470 13.02 28.94 5.99
N VAL A 471 12.16 29.15 4.99
CA VAL A 471 12.00 28.25 3.84
C VAL A 471 12.86 28.73 2.67
N ASP A 472 14.16 28.86 2.92
CA ASP A 472 15.16 28.70 1.88
C ASP A 472 15.37 27.19 1.73
N PHE A 473 14.51 26.51 0.95
CA PHE A 473 15.01 25.30 0.31
C PHE A 473 16.24 25.75 -0.45
N LYS A 474 17.44 25.37 0.00
CA LYS A 474 18.70 25.76 -0.64
C LYS A 474 18.57 25.57 -2.16
N GLY A 475 18.36 26.66 -2.91
CA GLY A 475 18.09 26.63 -4.36
C GLY A 475 16.68 27.06 -4.84
N TYR A 476 15.76 27.51 -3.98
CA TYR A 476 14.47 28.06 -4.42
C TYR A 476 14.62 29.48 -4.97
N ASP A 477 14.55 29.65 -6.29
CA ASP A 477 14.67 30.95 -6.97
C ASP A 477 13.36 31.39 -7.68
N GLY A 478 12.25 30.66 -7.49
CA GLY A 478 10.91 31.01 -8.00
C GLY A 478 10.00 29.80 -8.18
N HIS A 479 8.81 29.99 -8.75
CA HIS A 479 7.94 28.89 -9.17
C HIS A 479 8.56 28.16 -10.36
N HIS A 480 8.54 26.83 -10.34
CA HIS A 480 9.10 26.00 -11.41
C HIS A 480 8.09 24.95 -11.83
N ARG A 481 8.00 24.72 -13.13
CA ARG A 481 7.33 23.56 -13.69
C ARG A 481 8.35 22.45 -13.91
N VAL A 482 8.05 21.24 -13.45
CA VAL A 482 8.83 20.04 -13.78
C VAL A 482 8.41 19.57 -15.17
N ASN A 483 9.38 19.40 -16.07
CA ASN A 483 9.18 18.87 -17.41
C ASN A 483 9.20 17.33 -17.37
N ASP A 484 8.68 16.68 -18.42
CA ASP A 484 8.58 15.21 -18.48
C ASP A 484 9.95 14.49 -18.40
N ASP A 485 11.03 15.17 -18.77
CA ASP A 485 12.41 14.69 -18.67
C ASP A 485 13.06 14.92 -17.29
N GLY A 486 12.30 15.43 -16.32
CA GLY A 486 12.75 15.73 -14.96
C GLY A 486 13.51 17.05 -14.83
N THR A 487 13.71 17.81 -15.91
CA THR A 487 14.25 19.18 -15.83
C THR A 487 13.19 20.15 -15.28
N THR A 488 13.62 21.34 -14.82
CA THR A 488 12.70 22.36 -14.31
C THR A 488 12.77 23.62 -15.17
N THR A 489 11.60 24.19 -15.46
CA THR A 489 11.46 25.48 -16.14
C THR A 489 10.94 26.50 -15.14
N LYS A 490 11.67 27.59 -14.96
CA LYS A 490 11.22 28.70 -14.12
C LYS A 490 9.99 29.36 -14.74
N LEU A 491 8.96 29.54 -13.95
CA LEU A 491 7.74 30.24 -14.34
C LEU A 491 7.91 31.74 -14.05
N GLU A 492 7.56 32.56 -15.03
CA GLU A 492 7.44 34.00 -14.85
C GLU A 492 6.03 34.35 -14.37
N GLY A 493 5.92 35.28 -13.42
CA GLY A 493 4.62 35.68 -12.91
C GLY A 493 4.70 36.73 -11.82
N TYR A 494 3.53 37.11 -11.32
CA TYR A 494 3.38 38.12 -10.27
C TYR A 494 3.04 37.46 -8.93
N HIS A 495 3.69 37.93 -7.86
CA HIS A 495 3.45 37.46 -6.50
C HIS A 495 2.66 38.48 -5.69
N LEU A 496 1.53 38.05 -5.13
CA LEU A 496 0.67 38.84 -4.25
C LEU A 496 0.60 38.16 -2.89
N THR A 497 0.98 38.85 -1.82
CA THR A 497 0.80 38.34 -0.46
C THR A 497 -0.62 38.62 0.00
N PHE A 498 -1.21 37.66 0.71
CA PHE A 498 -2.50 37.84 1.37
C PHE A 498 -2.47 37.37 2.82
N GLU A 499 -3.38 37.92 3.62
CA GLU A 499 -3.74 37.39 4.92
C GLU A 499 -5.27 37.44 5.06
N ALA A 500 -5.88 36.37 5.58
CA ALA A 500 -7.31 36.27 5.84
C ALA A 500 -7.53 35.94 7.32
N THR A 501 -8.31 36.77 8.01
CA THR A 501 -8.78 36.53 9.38
C THR A 501 -10.28 36.25 9.32
N LEU A 502 -10.64 34.98 9.43
CA LEU A 502 -12.02 34.51 9.28
C LEU A 502 -12.85 34.85 10.53
N SER A 503 -14.13 35.09 10.33
CA SER A 503 -15.12 35.28 11.39
C SER A 503 -15.26 33.99 12.22
N PRO A 504 -15.71 34.07 13.50
CA PRO A 504 -15.88 32.88 14.34
C PRO A 504 -16.89 31.82 13.83
N ASP A 505 -17.78 32.24 12.93
CA ASP A 505 -18.81 31.39 12.34
C ASP A 505 -18.38 30.84 10.96
N THR A 506 -17.31 31.39 10.38
CA THR A 506 -16.72 30.87 9.15
C THR A 506 -15.89 29.65 9.49
N ALA A 507 -16.10 28.55 8.77
CA ALA A 507 -15.31 27.34 8.96
C ALA A 507 -13.84 27.63 8.69
N ALA A 508 -12.95 27.03 9.49
CA ALA A 508 -11.50 27.13 9.33
C ALA A 508 -10.99 26.29 8.15
N MET A 509 -11.62 26.46 6.98
CA MET A 509 -11.30 25.84 5.71
C MET A 509 -10.79 26.94 4.77
N GLY A 510 -9.72 26.66 4.02
CA GLY A 510 -9.03 27.68 3.22
C GLY A 510 -9.98 28.46 2.29
N PRO A 511 -10.18 29.77 2.50
CA PRO A 511 -11.16 30.56 1.74
C PRO A 511 -10.76 30.72 0.26
N TYR A 512 -9.47 30.64 -0.02
CA TYR A 512 -8.87 30.74 -1.35
C TYR A 512 -9.35 29.64 -2.32
N GLN A 513 -9.95 28.55 -1.81
CA GLN A 513 -10.58 27.52 -2.63
C GLN A 513 -11.76 28.03 -3.48
N TYR A 514 -12.36 29.17 -3.09
CA TYR A 514 -13.49 29.77 -3.79
C TYR A 514 -13.13 31.06 -4.54
N TRP A 515 -11.87 31.49 -4.47
CA TRP A 515 -11.48 32.76 -5.06
C TRP A 515 -11.37 32.66 -6.58
N THR A 516 -11.97 33.65 -7.24
CA THR A 516 -11.75 33.95 -8.65
C THR A 516 -10.97 35.24 -8.75
N ILE A 517 -9.92 35.25 -9.57
CA ILE A 517 -9.07 36.44 -9.78
C ILE A 517 -9.25 36.91 -11.22
N THR A 518 -9.66 38.16 -11.40
CA THR A 518 -9.80 38.80 -12.72
C THR A 518 -9.10 40.16 -12.77
N ASP A 519 -8.98 40.75 -13.96
CA ASP A 519 -8.59 42.15 -14.13
C ASP A 519 -9.78 43.06 -14.47
N GLU A 520 -9.54 44.37 -14.67
CA GLU A 520 -10.57 45.35 -15.06
C GLU A 520 -11.22 45.08 -16.43
N THR A 521 -10.59 44.26 -17.28
CA THR A 521 -11.10 43.88 -18.60
C THR A 521 -11.97 42.63 -18.55
N GLY A 522 -12.02 41.97 -17.38
CA GLY A 522 -12.70 40.69 -17.19
C GLY A 522 -11.85 39.48 -17.57
N LYS A 523 -10.55 39.68 -17.85
CA LYS A 523 -9.63 38.56 -18.05
C LYS A 523 -9.51 37.80 -16.74
N LYS A 524 -9.81 36.50 -16.76
CA LYS A 524 -9.64 35.60 -15.62
C LYS A 524 -8.23 35.03 -15.61
N TYR A 525 -7.67 34.93 -14.41
CA TYR A 525 -6.40 34.24 -14.15
C TYR A 525 -6.75 32.83 -13.69
N GLU A 526 -6.54 31.85 -14.57
CA GLU A 526 -6.82 30.44 -14.29
C GLU A 526 -5.71 29.83 -13.43
N ASP A 527 -6.11 28.88 -12.58
CA ASP A 527 -5.23 28.07 -11.72
C ASP A 527 -4.13 28.86 -10.97
N PRO A 528 -4.48 29.92 -10.22
CA PRO A 528 -3.50 30.62 -9.42
C PRO A 528 -2.86 29.70 -8.37
N ASP A 529 -1.54 29.78 -8.27
CA ASP A 529 -0.75 29.00 -7.31
C ASP A 529 -0.84 29.65 -5.92
N TYR A 530 -1.43 28.93 -4.96
CA TYR A 530 -1.51 29.38 -3.57
C TYR A 530 -0.43 28.70 -2.73
N LEU A 531 0.53 29.49 -2.24
CA LEU A 531 1.54 29.07 -1.28
C LEU A 531 1.12 29.55 0.11
N ILE A 532 0.54 28.65 0.90
CA ILE A 532 0.16 28.93 2.28
C ILE A 532 1.36 28.71 3.19
N ASP A 533 1.82 29.75 3.86
CA ASP A 533 2.96 29.72 4.78
C ASP A 533 2.56 30.02 6.24
N LYS A 534 1.31 30.44 6.46
CA LYS A 534 0.73 30.71 7.77
C LYS A 534 -0.67 30.11 7.88
N THR A 535 -0.84 29.21 8.84
CA THR A 535 -2.14 28.71 9.30
C THR A 535 -2.17 28.74 10.81
N GLU A 536 -2.98 29.63 11.37
CA GLU A 536 -3.13 29.81 12.81
C GLU A 536 -4.61 29.75 13.18
N TYR A 537 -4.89 29.40 14.44
CA TYR A 537 -6.22 29.44 15.00
C TYR A 537 -6.18 30.07 16.38
N GLU A 538 -6.65 31.31 16.48
CA GLU A 538 -6.55 32.12 17.70
C GLU A 538 -7.90 32.74 18.05
N ASN A 539 -8.28 32.67 19.34
CA ASN A 539 -9.52 33.26 19.84
C ASN A 539 -10.78 32.82 19.06
N GLY A 540 -10.80 31.59 18.57
CA GLY A 540 -11.91 31.03 17.78
C GLY A 540 -11.94 31.48 16.32
N ARG A 541 -10.88 32.12 15.83
CA ARG A 541 -10.77 32.63 14.45
C ARG A 541 -9.61 31.96 13.73
N ALA A 542 -9.86 31.55 12.49
CA ALA A 542 -8.82 31.02 11.62
C ALA A 542 -8.10 32.17 10.91
N ILE A 543 -6.76 32.10 10.91
CA ILE A 543 -5.90 33.06 10.23
C ILE A 543 -5.10 32.30 9.18
N PHE A 544 -5.25 32.71 7.93
CA PHE A 544 -4.51 32.18 6.79
C PHE A 544 -3.60 33.26 6.24
N GLY A 545 -2.33 32.95 5.98
CA GLY A 545 -1.42 33.83 5.28
C GLY A 545 -0.64 33.06 4.23
N GLY A 546 -0.28 33.77 3.16
CA GLY A 546 0.45 33.16 2.08
C GLY A 546 0.69 34.08 0.90
N THR A 547 1.12 33.47 -0.19
CA THR A 547 1.36 34.13 -1.48
C THR A 547 0.51 33.50 -2.56
N ILE A 548 -0.08 34.34 -3.39
CA ILE A 548 -0.75 33.99 -4.64
C ILE A 548 0.25 34.27 -5.77
N PHE A 549 0.52 33.28 -6.60
CA PHE A 549 1.32 33.43 -7.81
C PHE A 549 0.43 33.39 -9.05
N LEU A 550 0.50 34.47 -9.83
CA LEU A 550 -0.21 34.64 -11.09
C LEU A 550 0.77 34.39 -12.24
N GLU A 551 0.69 33.22 -12.86
CA GLU A 551 1.57 32.82 -13.95
C GLU A 551 1.40 33.73 -15.18
N ASN A 552 2.48 33.91 -15.94
CA ASN A 552 2.53 34.66 -17.20
C ASN A 552 2.07 36.14 -17.07
N LEU A 553 2.21 36.71 -15.88
CA LEU A 553 1.91 38.11 -15.59
C LEU A 553 3.18 38.91 -15.31
N THR A 554 3.76 39.48 -16.37
CA THR A 554 5.01 40.28 -16.30
C THR A 554 4.76 41.74 -15.92
N ALA A 555 3.56 42.27 -16.16
CA ALA A 555 3.10 43.58 -15.70
C ALA A 555 1.69 43.46 -15.14
N LEU A 556 1.44 44.10 -13.99
CA LEU A 556 0.10 44.13 -13.41
C LEU A 556 -0.89 44.86 -14.33
N PRO A 557 -2.14 44.38 -14.44
CA PRO A 557 -3.22 45.17 -15.03
C PRO A 557 -3.51 46.39 -14.14
N LYS A 558 -4.37 47.32 -14.56
CA LYS A 558 -4.65 48.50 -13.73
C LYS A 558 -5.27 48.10 -12.39
N GLN A 559 -6.10 47.06 -12.39
CA GLN A 559 -6.76 46.56 -11.22
C GLN A 559 -6.84 45.03 -11.26
N LEU A 560 -6.50 44.38 -10.16
CA LEU A 560 -6.88 43.00 -9.91
C LEU A 560 -8.15 42.97 -9.08
N ILE A 561 -9.03 42.02 -9.34
CA ILE A 561 -10.31 41.85 -8.65
C ILE A 561 -10.34 40.41 -8.14
N ILE A 562 -10.43 40.24 -6.83
CA ILE A 562 -10.60 38.92 -6.20
C ILE A 562 -12.04 38.84 -5.72
N THR A 563 -12.78 37.88 -6.25
CA THR A 563 -14.17 37.63 -5.86
C THR A 563 -14.34 36.25 -5.23
N SER A 564 -15.31 36.12 -4.35
CA SER A 564 -15.80 34.82 -3.88
C SER A 564 -17.32 34.86 -3.83
N GLU A 565 -17.95 33.89 -4.49
CA GLU A 565 -19.41 33.71 -4.42
C GLU A 565 -19.82 32.73 -3.32
N LYS A 566 -18.84 32.07 -2.71
CA LYS A 566 -19.04 30.99 -1.74
C LYS A 566 -18.10 31.11 -0.55
N ARG A 567 -18.53 30.56 0.58
CA ARG A 567 -17.70 30.32 1.77
C ARG A 567 -18.20 29.08 2.52
N MET A 568 -17.35 28.51 3.37
CA MET A 568 -17.77 27.46 4.30
C MET A 568 -18.14 28.08 5.66
N VAL A 569 -19.32 27.72 6.18
CA VAL A 569 -19.83 28.16 7.48
C VAL A 569 -19.86 26.98 8.45
N GLU A 570 -19.48 27.20 9.71
CA GLU A 570 -19.52 26.20 10.78
C GLU A 570 -20.78 26.34 11.64
N HIS A 571 -21.66 25.35 11.59
CA HIS A 571 -22.85 25.26 12.44
C HIS A 571 -22.57 24.38 13.67
N LYS A 572 -22.51 25.00 14.85
CA LYS A 572 -22.19 24.33 16.14
C LYS A 572 -23.43 23.89 16.92
N ASN A 573 -24.62 24.24 16.47
CA ASN A 573 -25.89 24.09 17.19
C ASN A 573 -26.59 22.76 16.89
N VAL A 574 -25.84 21.68 16.68
CA VAL A 574 -26.41 20.38 16.33
C VAL A 574 -26.27 19.43 17.51
N GLU A 575 -27.40 19.10 18.14
CA GLU A 575 -27.45 18.18 19.27
C GLU A 575 -28.00 16.83 18.80
N TRP A 576 -27.10 15.92 18.44
CA TRP A 576 -27.46 14.54 18.17
C TRP A 576 -26.47 13.57 18.83
N GLU A 577 -27.00 12.70 19.68
CA GLU A 577 -26.23 11.69 20.38
C GLU A 577 -26.81 10.29 20.11
N VAL A 578 -25.91 9.33 19.90
CA VAL A 578 -26.27 7.93 19.68
C VAL A 578 -25.46 7.06 20.64
N PRO A 579 -26.11 6.35 21.57
CA PRO A 579 -25.41 5.40 22.42
C PRO A 579 -24.99 4.18 21.59
N ILE A 580 -23.74 3.76 21.78
CA ILE A 580 -23.11 2.58 21.19
C ILE A 580 -22.75 1.68 22.38
N TYR A 581 -23.62 0.71 22.65
CA TYR A 581 -23.45 -0.17 23.80
C TYR A 581 -22.43 -1.26 23.51
N ALA A 582 -21.57 -1.54 24.48
CA ALA A 582 -20.76 -2.75 24.45
C ALA A 582 -21.66 -3.99 24.47
N GLU A 583 -21.28 -5.03 23.73
CA GLU A 583 -21.91 -6.34 23.85
C GLU A 583 -21.67 -6.90 25.26
N LYS A 584 -22.75 -7.33 25.91
CA LYS A 584 -22.71 -7.95 27.25
C LYS A 584 -22.07 -9.33 27.24
#